data_AF-A1R6A3-F1
#
_entry.id   AF-A1R6A3-F1
#
_cell.length_a   1.000
_cell.length_b   1.000
_cell.length_c   1.000
_cell.angle_alpha   90.00
_cell.angle_beta   90.00
_cell.angle_gamma   90.00
#
_symmetry.space_group_name_H-M   'P 1'
#
loop_
_entity.id
_entity.type
_entity.pdbx_description
1 polymer ?
#
loop_
_entity_poly.entity_id
_entity_poly.type
_entity_poly.pdbx_seq_one_letter_code
_entity_poly.pdbx_strand_id
1 'polypeptide(L)'
;MPTAVRLARFGAGVATGSLGTAMTLIETIDRLRTAHLMVRDANEWDGLSAALTEAYDANDDDLIEQLQPPFLQSWRTVTRYVLRDTFDHAGISVTEPVDPWGIAVLTSGGSSTEPLLCVVTTPEPQDAGTANLTGRRLLTFSEMMTHYAECLEPLFAKQRA
;
A
#
# COMPACT_ATOMS: atom_id res chain seq x y z
N MET A 1 -40.48 59.77 -18.42
CA MET A 1 -39.35 59.76 -19.38
C MET A 1 -38.39 58.64 -18.98
N PRO A 2 -37.75 57.99 -19.98
CA PRO A 2 -37.50 56.55 -20.03
C PRO A 2 -36.11 56.19 -19.48
N THR A 3 -35.80 54.91 -19.21
CA THR A 3 -35.02 54.09 -20.14
C THR A 3 -35.18 52.60 -19.80
N ALA A 4 -35.41 51.81 -20.85
CA ALA A 4 -35.53 50.37 -20.86
C ALA A 4 -34.19 49.68 -21.18
N VAL A 5 -34.23 48.34 -21.25
CA VAL A 5 -33.33 47.43 -22.01
C VAL A 5 -32.06 47.03 -21.22
N ARG A 6 -31.63 45.77 -21.07
CA ARG A 6 -31.73 44.55 -21.90
C ARG A 6 -31.49 43.27 -21.09
N LEU A 7 -32.11 42.18 -21.54
CA LEU A 7 -31.70 40.78 -21.36
C LEU A 7 -30.19 40.56 -21.57
N ALA A 8 -29.59 39.69 -20.75
CA ALA A 8 -28.60 38.72 -21.20
C ALA A 8 -28.85 37.38 -20.52
N ARG A 9 -29.24 36.39 -21.33
CA ARG A 9 -29.27 34.97 -21.01
C ARG A 9 -27.85 34.38 -21.10
N PHE A 10 -27.74 33.18 -20.55
CA PHE A 10 -26.78 32.11 -20.83
C PHE A 10 -25.44 32.15 -20.12
N GLY A 11 -25.29 31.12 -19.28
CA GLY A 11 -24.05 30.69 -18.68
C GLY A 11 -24.34 29.55 -17.70
N ALA A 12 -25.12 28.55 -18.13
CA ALA A 12 -25.15 27.26 -17.44
C ALA A 12 -23.78 26.62 -17.64
N GLY A 13 -22.85 26.95 -16.74
CA GLY A 13 -21.62 26.21 -16.56
C GLY A 13 -22.01 24.84 -16.02
N VAL A 14 -22.30 23.91 -16.93
CA VAL A 14 -22.20 22.50 -16.63
C VAL A 14 -20.76 22.29 -16.19
N ALA A 15 -20.55 22.20 -14.88
CA ALA A 15 -19.37 21.54 -14.35
C ALA A 15 -19.51 20.07 -14.75
N THR A 16 -19.06 19.75 -15.96
CA THR A 16 -18.64 18.40 -16.30
C THR A 16 -17.47 18.12 -15.37
N GLY A 17 -17.78 17.63 -14.17
CA GLY A 17 -16.84 16.90 -13.38
C GLY A 17 -16.26 15.86 -14.31
N SER A 18 -14.95 15.97 -14.55
CA SER A 18 -14.20 14.87 -15.14
C SER A 18 -14.48 13.69 -14.21
N LEU A 19 -15.33 12.77 -14.67
CA LEU A 19 -15.35 11.41 -14.15
C LEU A 19 -13.98 10.86 -14.52
N GLY A 20 -12.98 11.17 -13.70
CA GLY A 20 -11.67 10.56 -13.80
C GLY A 20 -11.93 9.06 -13.78
N THR A 21 -11.56 8.39 -14.87
CA THR A 21 -11.71 6.94 -14.99
C THR A 21 -11.13 6.32 -13.72
N ALA A 22 -11.94 5.52 -13.01
CA ALA A 22 -11.49 4.82 -11.82
C ALA A 22 -10.21 4.04 -12.16
N MET A 23 -9.20 4.13 -11.29
CA MET A 23 -7.91 3.53 -11.56
C MET A 23 -8.05 2.01 -11.71
N THR A 24 -7.35 1.43 -12.66
CA THR A 24 -7.31 -0.03 -12.84
C THR A 24 -6.34 -0.69 -11.85
N LEU A 25 -6.48 -2.00 -11.64
CA LEU A 25 -5.52 -2.79 -10.86
C LEU A 25 -4.08 -2.63 -11.37
N ILE A 26 -3.87 -2.68 -12.69
CA ILE A 26 -2.54 -2.57 -13.31
C ILE A 26 -1.94 -1.19 -13.03
N GLU A 27 -2.69 -0.11 -13.28
CA GLU A 27 -2.22 1.25 -13.00
C GLU A 27 -1.92 1.47 -11.51
N THR A 28 -2.72 0.85 -10.63
CA THR A 28 -2.50 0.91 -9.17
C THR A 28 -1.20 0.22 -8.79
N ILE A 29 -0.94 -0.98 -9.32
CA ILE A 29 0.30 -1.73 -9.08
C ILE A 29 1.51 -0.98 -9.63
N ASP A 30 1.42 -0.39 -10.82
CA ASP A 30 2.52 0.37 -11.42
C ASP A 30 2.87 1.59 -10.56
N ARG A 31 1.86 2.37 -10.13
CA ARG A 31 2.08 3.51 -9.23
C ARG A 31 2.65 3.08 -7.88
N LEU A 32 2.17 1.96 -7.33
CA LEU A 32 2.68 1.38 -6.10
C LEU A 32 4.16 1.04 -6.23
N ARG A 33 4.54 0.34 -7.29
CA ARG A 33 5.93 -0.02 -7.57
C ARG A 33 6.79 1.23 -7.72
N THR A 34 6.37 2.20 -8.54
CA THR A 34 7.10 3.45 -8.76
C THR A 34 7.31 4.20 -7.45
N ALA A 35 6.29 4.33 -6.60
CA ALA A 35 6.40 5.07 -5.34
C ALA A 35 7.43 4.45 -4.38
N HIS A 36 7.48 3.12 -4.28
CA HIS A 36 8.50 2.46 -3.45
C HIS A 36 9.90 2.59 -4.04
N LEU A 37 10.02 2.56 -5.38
CA LEU A 37 11.29 2.76 -6.09
C LEU A 37 11.82 4.20 -6.04
N MET A 38 10.96 5.19 -5.72
CA MET A 38 11.42 6.56 -5.46
C MET A 38 12.10 6.72 -4.10
N VAL A 39 11.84 5.81 -3.16
CA VAL A 39 12.42 5.85 -1.81
C VAL A 39 13.71 5.05 -1.74
N ARG A 40 13.72 3.86 -2.34
CA ARG A 40 14.87 2.96 -2.44
C ARG A 40 14.75 2.10 -3.68
N ASP A 41 15.87 1.78 -4.32
CA ASP A 41 15.84 0.83 -5.43
C ASP A 41 15.56 -0.61 -4.95
N ALA A 42 15.31 -1.52 -5.89
CA ALA A 42 14.96 -2.90 -5.56
C ALA A 42 16.08 -3.64 -4.81
N ASN A 43 17.35 -3.37 -5.14
CA ASN A 43 18.48 -4.03 -4.49
C ASN A 43 18.67 -3.51 -3.06
N GLU A 44 18.40 -2.23 -2.82
CA GLU A 44 18.41 -1.66 -1.47
C GLU A 44 17.30 -2.26 -0.59
N TRP A 45 16.09 -2.45 -1.15
CA TRP A 45 15.02 -3.16 -0.45
C TRP A 45 15.39 -4.62 -0.14
N ASP A 46 15.91 -5.34 -1.12
CA ASP A 46 16.33 -6.73 -0.97
C ASP A 46 17.48 -6.86 0.04
N GLY A 47 18.44 -5.94 0.01
CA GLY A 47 19.55 -5.88 0.96
C GLY A 47 19.07 -5.66 2.39
N LEU A 48 18.05 -4.82 2.61
CA LEU A 48 17.45 -4.63 3.94
C LEU A 48 16.70 -5.88 4.40
N SER A 49 15.93 -6.53 3.53
CA SER A 49 15.27 -7.80 3.85
C SER A 49 16.29 -8.88 4.21
N ALA A 50 17.40 -8.97 3.47
CA ALA A 50 18.48 -9.92 3.74
C ALA A 50 19.18 -9.61 5.08
N ALA A 51 19.60 -8.37 5.30
CA ALA A 51 20.26 -7.96 6.54
C ALA A 51 19.38 -8.19 7.78
N LEU A 52 18.08 -7.91 7.68
CA LEU A 52 17.14 -8.23 8.76
C LEU A 52 17.03 -9.73 8.99
N THR A 53 16.93 -10.53 7.93
CA THR A 53 16.87 -11.99 8.04
C THR A 53 18.13 -12.53 8.73
N GLU A 54 19.31 -12.06 8.33
CA GLU A 54 20.59 -12.43 8.94
C GLU A 54 20.66 -12.03 10.43
N ALA A 55 20.13 -10.86 10.80
CA ALA A 55 20.06 -10.42 12.20
C ALA A 55 19.16 -11.34 13.04
N TYR A 56 18.01 -11.76 12.51
CA TYR A 56 17.13 -12.75 13.15
C TYR A 56 17.79 -14.12 13.28
N ASP A 57 18.44 -14.61 12.23
CA ASP A 57 19.14 -15.90 12.25
C ASP A 57 20.30 -15.91 13.26
N ALA A 58 20.97 -14.76 13.44
CA ALA A 58 22.04 -14.58 14.43
C ALA A 58 21.53 -14.33 15.86
N ASN A 59 20.23 -14.07 16.06
CA ASN A 59 19.65 -13.53 17.30
C ASN A 59 20.35 -12.25 17.77
N ASP A 60 20.65 -11.35 16.82
CA ASP A 60 21.25 -10.03 17.09
C ASP A 60 20.16 -8.99 17.37
N ASP A 61 19.67 -8.98 18.61
CA ASP A 61 18.57 -8.10 19.05
C ASP A 61 18.88 -6.62 18.83
N ASP A 62 20.12 -6.18 19.06
CA ASP A 62 20.55 -4.79 18.86
C ASP A 62 20.43 -4.39 17.37
N LEU A 63 20.83 -5.28 16.46
CA LEU A 63 20.72 -5.04 15.02
C LEU A 63 19.26 -5.11 14.55
N ILE A 64 18.45 -6.02 15.10
CA ILE A 64 17.01 -6.10 14.83
C ILE A 64 16.31 -4.78 15.26
N GLU A 65 16.58 -4.28 16.46
CA GLU A 65 16.01 -3.02 16.97
C GLU A 65 16.41 -1.82 16.10
N GLN A 66 17.62 -1.85 15.52
CA GLN A 66 18.09 -0.80 14.61
C GLN A 66 17.47 -0.88 13.22
N LEU A 67 17.30 -2.08 12.67
CA LEU A 67 16.89 -2.27 11.27
C LEU A 67 15.36 -2.37 11.11
N GLN A 68 14.66 -3.03 12.02
CA GLN A 68 13.25 -3.39 11.82
C GLN A 68 12.32 -2.17 11.83
N PRO A 69 12.35 -1.28 12.84
CA PRO A 69 11.46 -0.12 12.87
C PRO A 69 11.56 0.78 11.61
N PRO A 70 12.75 1.20 11.14
CA PRO A 70 12.84 2.04 9.95
C PRO A 70 12.45 1.28 8.66
N PHE A 71 12.73 -0.03 8.59
CA PHE A 71 12.28 -0.87 7.48
C PHE A 71 10.75 -0.87 7.37
N LEU A 72 10.05 -1.22 8.46
CA LEU A 72 8.59 -1.23 8.51
C LEU A 72 8.00 0.16 8.26
N GLN A 73 8.55 1.18 8.91
CA GLN A 73 8.06 2.55 8.80
C GLN A 73 8.17 3.07 7.36
N SER A 74 9.22 2.71 6.63
CA SER A 74 9.40 3.14 5.25
C SER A 74 8.28 2.62 4.34
N TRP A 75 7.97 1.32 4.40
CA TRP A 75 6.87 0.71 3.64
C TRP A 75 5.51 1.32 4.00
N ARG A 76 5.24 1.47 5.31
CA ARG A 76 4.01 2.05 5.83
C ARG A 76 3.82 3.50 5.39
N THR A 77 4.89 4.30 5.41
CA THR A 77 4.86 5.72 5.04
C THR A 77 4.57 5.91 3.56
N VAL A 78 5.24 5.13 2.69
CA VAL A 78 4.96 5.18 1.25
C VAL A 78 3.50 4.82 0.98
N THR A 79 3.02 3.73 1.58
CA THR A 79 1.64 3.26 1.39
C THR A 79 0.60 4.25 1.89
N ARG A 80 0.79 4.82 3.09
CA ARG A 80 -0.21 5.69 3.72
C ARG A 80 -0.20 7.11 3.17
N TYR A 81 0.96 7.65 2.82
CA TYR A 81 1.10 9.07 2.48
C TYR A 81 1.41 9.31 1.02
N VAL A 82 2.35 8.56 0.44
CA VAL A 82 2.74 8.76 -0.98
C VAL A 82 1.67 8.17 -1.91
N LEU A 83 1.09 7.04 -1.54
CA LEU A 83 0.09 6.33 -2.33
C LEU A 83 -1.35 6.68 -1.97
N ARG A 84 -1.58 7.67 -1.10
CA ARG A 84 -2.93 8.05 -0.66
C ARG A 84 -3.85 8.35 -1.84
N ASP A 85 -3.45 9.29 -2.70
CA ASP A 85 -4.26 9.67 -3.86
C ASP A 85 -4.43 8.50 -4.83
N THR A 86 -3.45 7.61 -4.92
CA THR A 86 -3.55 6.40 -5.74
C THR A 86 -4.65 5.48 -5.23
N PHE A 87 -4.69 5.21 -3.93
CA PHE A 87 -5.74 4.38 -3.33
C PHE A 87 -7.10 5.07 -3.31
N ASP A 88 -7.16 6.37 -3.03
CA ASP A 88 -8.42 7.14 -3.07
C ASP A 88 -9.06 7.11 -4.47
N HIS A 89 -8.26 7.29 -5.54
CA HIS A 89 -8.76 7.17 -6.93
C HIS A 89 -9.10 5.72 -7.34
N ALA A 90 -8.52 4.73 -6.67
CA ALA A 90 -8.88 3.32 -6.82
C ALA A 90 -10.09 2.92 -5.97
N GLY A 91 -10.65 3.83 -5.16
CA GLY A 91 -11.75 3.52 -4.23
C GLY A 91 -11.34 2.57 -3.10
N ILE A 92 -10.06 2.60 -2.70
CA ILE A 92 -9.49 1.77 -1.64
C ILE A 92 -9.21 2.66 -0.43
N SER A 93 -9.78 2.29 0.72
CA SER A 93 -9.44 2.88 2.01
C SER A 93 -8.23 2.18 2.63
N VAL A 94 -7.37 2.97 3.28
CA VAL A 94 -6.13 2.50 3.90
C VAL A 94 -6.18 2.79 5.40
N THR A 95 -6.03 1.77 6.23
CA THR A 95 -5.94 1.90 7.69
C THR A 95 -4.67 1.24 8.23
N GLU A 96 -4.42 1.41 9.53
CA GLU A 96 -3.23 0.85 10.17
C GLU A 96 -3.20 -0.68 10.07
N PRO A 97 -2.00 -1.28 9.91
CA PRO A 97 -1.85 -2.72 9.89
C PRO A 97 -2.23 -3.33 11.24
N VAL A 98 -2.72 -4.57 11.19
CA VAL A 98 -3.03 -5.40 12.37
C VAL A 98 -1.86 -6.34 12.67
N ASP A 99 -1.23 -6.90 11.63
CA ASP A 99 -0.05 -7.75 11.78
C ASP A 99 1.22 -6.89 12.00
N PRO A 100 2.14 -7.31 12.89
CA PRO A 100 3.39 -6.57 13.11
C PRO A 100 4.25 -6.39 11.86
N TRP A 101 4.15 -7.30 10.88
CA TRP A 101 4.81 -7.23 9.57
C TRP A 101 3.89 -6.72 8.46
N GLY A 102 2.67 -6.31 8.80
CA GLY A 102 1.72 -5.71 7.88
C GLY A 102 2.08 -4.29 7.51
N ILE A 103 1.77 -3.93 6.26
CA ILE A 103 2.01 -2.58 5.74
C ILE A 103 0.80 -1.68 5.99
N ALA A 104 -0.39 -2.16 5.65
CA ALA A 104 -1.65 -1.47 5.90
C ALA A 104 -2.81 -2.43 5.68
N VAL A 105 -3.95 -2.17 6.31
CA VAL A 105 -5.20 -2.82 5.92
C VAL A 105 -5.82 -2.02 4.78
N LEU A 106 -6.04 -2.69 3.65
CA LEU A 106 -6.63 -2.14 2.43
C LEU A 106 -8.06 -2.65 2.29
N THR A 107 -9.03 -1.75 2.19
CA THR A 107 -10.45 -2.10 2.17
C THR A 107 -11.19 -1.43 1.02
N SER A 108 -11.96 -2.22 0.27
CA SER A 108 -12.84 -1.77 -0.82
C SER A 108 -14.00 -2.75 -0.99
N GLY A 109 -15.20 -2.23 -1.29
CA GLY A 109 -16.37 -3.06 -1.60
C GLY A 109 -16.73 -4.11 -0.52
N GLY A 110 -16.44 -3.83 0.75
CA GLY A 110 -16.67 -4.76 1.87
C GLY A 110 -15.65 -5.91 1.97
N SER A 111 -14.60 -5.93 1.15
CA SER A 111 -13.43 -6.80 1.31
C SER A 111 -12.29 -6.03 1.97
N SER A 112 -11.55 -6.71 2.84
CA SER A 112 -10.30 -6.22 3.43
C SER A 112 -9.17 -7.20 3.20
N THR A 113 -7.97 -6.68 3.01
CA THR A 113 -6.73 -7.45 2.89
C THR A 113 -5.59 -6.71 3.59
N GLU A 114 -4.54 -7.41 3.96
CA GLU A 114 -3.36 -6.84 4.59
C GLU A 114 -2.10 -7.41 3.93
N PRO A 115 -1.43 -6.64 3.05
CA PRO A 115 -0.16 -7.04 2.47
C PRO A 115 0.92 -7.13 3.57
N LEU A 116 1.55 -8.30 3.68
CA LEU A 116 2.60 -8.58 4.66
C LEU A 116 3.98 -8.55 4.02
N LEU A 117 4.97 -8.03 4.74
CA LEU A 117 6.38 -8.02 4.31
C LEU A 117 7.07 -9.39 4.44
N CYS A 118 6.34 -10.39 4.92
CA CYS A 118 6.84 -11.74 5.14
C CYS A 118 5.80 -12.79 4.78
N VAL A 119 6.26 -14.00 4.50
CA VAL A 119 5.41 -15.19 4.32
C VAL A 119 5.72 -16.22 5.38
N VAL A 120 4.72 -16.99 5.79
CA VAL A 120 4.90 -18.12 6.70
C VAL A 120 5.61 -19.25 5.96
N THR A 121 6.75 -19.71 6.47
CA THR A 121 7.51 -20.84 5.94
C THR A 121 7.29 -22.10 6.76
N THR A 122 6.97 -21.97 8.04
CA THR A 122 6.65 -23.09 8.94
C THR A 122 5.42 -22.72 9.79
N PRO A 123 4.37 -23.57 9.84
CA PRO A 123 3.21 -23.31 10.68
C PRO A 123 3.56 -23.58 12.15
N GLU A 124 4.13 -22.59 12.82
CA GLU A 124 4.28 -22.59 14.28
C GLU A 124 3.21 -21.70 14.94
N PRO A 125 2.83 -21.98 16.21
CA PRO A 125 1.94 -21.11 16.96
C PRO A 125 2.61 -19.74 17.12
N GLN A 126 2.01 -18.70 16.54
CA GLN A 126 2.51 -17.33 16.67
C GLN A 126 2.10 -16.77 18.04
N ASP A 127 3.06 -16.35 18.84
CA ASP A 127 2.78 -15.52 20.00
C ASP A 127 2.37 -14.12 19.51
N ALA A 128 1.12 -13.76 19.81
CA ALA A 128 0.54 -12.48 19.42
C ALA A 128 1.14 -11.36 20.29
N GLY A 129 2.05 -10.56 19.71
CA GLY A 129 2.47 -9.31 20.36
C GLY A 129 3.86 -8.81 19.99
N THR A 130 4.73 -9.66 19.45
CA THR A 130 6.10 -9.28 19.07
C THR A 130 6.30 -9.53 17.59
N ALA A 131 6.95 -8.60 16.89
CA ALA A 131 7.28 -8.73 15.48
C ALA A 131 8.41 -9.74 15.25
N ASN A 132 8.23 -10.98 15.72
CA ASN A 132 9.19 -12.06 15.56
C ASN A 132 9.14 -12.55 14.10
N LEU A 133 10.31 -12.88 13.54
CA LEU A 133 10.43 -13.51 12.23
C LEU A 133 10.42 -15.04 12.30
N THR A 134 10.38 -15.65 13.49
CA THR A 134 10.30 -17.12 13.66
C THR A 134 9.16 -17.71 12.83
N GLY A 135 9.49 -18.73 12.03
CA GLY A 135 8.54 -19.42 11.13
C GLY A 135 8.09 -18.57 9.93
N ARG A 136 8.67 -17.39 9.72
CA ARG A 136 8.39 -16.48 8.62
C ARG A 136 9.67 -16.17 7.83
N ARG A 137 9.52 -15.71 6.59
CA ARG A 137 10.61 -15.25 5.73
C ARG A 137 10.26 -13.90 5.14
N LEU A 138 11.18 -12.95 5.21
CA LEU A 138 11.01 -11.65 4.55
C LEU A 138 10.99 -11.80 3.03
N LEU A 139 10.10 -11.03 2.41
CA LEU A 139 9.96 -10.99 0.96
C LEU A 139 11.04 -10.09 0.37
N THR A 140 11.53 -10.49 -0.81
CA THR A 140 12.22 -9.57 -1.73
C THR A 140 11.23 -8.53 -2.26
N PHE A 141 11.72 -7.43 -2.80
CA PHE A 141 10.92 -6.38 -3.42
C PHE A 141 10.00 -6.95 -4.51
N SER A 142 10.54 -7.82 -5.39
CA SER A 142 9.77 -8.44 -6.47
C SER A 142 8.64 -9.32 -5.94
N GLU A 143 8.94 -10.15 -4.93
CA GLU A 143 7.93 -10.98 -4.27
C GLU A 143 6.88 -10.11 -3.56
N MET A 144 7.28 -9.03 -2.90
CA MET A 144 6.37 -8.09 -2.25
C MET A 144 5.43 -7.42 -3.25
N MET A 145 5.92 -7.04 -4.44
CA MET A 145 5.06 -6.50 -5.51
C MET A 145 4.05 -7.53 -6.02
N THR A 146 4.45 -8.80 -6.07
CA THR A 146 3.55 -9.90 -6.46
C THR A 146 2.49 -10.12 -5.38
N HIS A 147 2.90 -10.16 -4.12
CA HIS A 147 2.01 -10.29 -2.98
C HIS A 147 1.02 -9.11 -2.85
N TYR A 148 1.47 -7.88 -3.13
CA TYR A 148 0.58 -6.72 -3.23
C TYR A 148 -0.48 -6.90 -4.31
N ALA A 149 -0.11 -7.39 -5.49
CA ALA A 149 -1.04 -7.62 -6.58
C ALA A 149 -2.11 -8.66 -6.20
N GLU A 150 -1.69 -9.77 -5.59
CA GLU A 150 -2.59 -10.81 -5.06
C GLU A 150 -3.56 -10.26 -4.01
N CYS A 151 -3.07 -9.38 -3.11
CA CYS A 151 -3.92 -8.72 -2.13
C CYS A 151 -4.94 -7.78 -2.78
N LEU A 152 -4.52 -7.01 -3.78
CA LEU A 152 -5.36 -6.00 -4.44
C LEU A 152 -6.39 -6.61 -5.38
N GLU A 153 -6.09 -7.72 -6.04
CA GLU A 153 -6.95 -8.32 -7.07
C GLU A 153 -8.42 -8.53 -6.62
N PRO A 154 -8.71 -9.11 -5.44
CA PRO A 154 -10.08 -9.25 -4.93
C PRO A 154 -10.81 -7.91 -4.71
N LEU A 155 -10.08 -6.83 -4.43
CA LEU A 155 -10.65 -5.51 -4.19
C LEU A 155 -11.18 -4.87 -5.48
N PHE A 156 -10.52 -5.12 -6.62
CA PHE A 156 -10.95 -4.63 -7.92
C PHE A 156 -11.97 -5.55 -8.60
N ALA A 157 -11.92 -6.86 -8.34
CA ALA A 157 -12.89 -7.81 -8.87
C ALA A 157 -14.33 -7.50 -8.37
N LYS A 158 -14.47 -7.12 -7.09
CA LYS A 158 -15.78 -6.80 -6.50
C LYS A 158 -16.31 -5.41 -6.84
N GLN A 159 -15.47 -4.45 -7.24
CA GLN A 159 -15.95 -3.15 -7.72
C GLN A 159 -16.68 -3.24 -9.07
N ARG A 160 -16.47 -4.32 -9.82
CA ARG A 160 -17.09 -4.56 -11.13
C ARG A 160 -18.38 -5.39 -11.06
N ALA A 161 -18.70 -5.96 -9.89
CA ALA A 161 -19.87 -6.80 -9.66
C ALA A 161 -21.02 -5.99 -9.07
#